data_AF-D8RV16-F1
#
_entry.id   AF-D8RV16-F1
#
_cell.length_a   1.000
_cell.length_b   1.000
_cell.length_c   1.000
_cell.angle_alpha   90.00
_cell.angle_beta   90.00
_cell.angle_gamma   90.00
#
_symmetry.space_group_name_H-M   'P 1'
#
loop_
_entity.id
_entity.type
_entity.pdbx_description
1 polymer ?
#
loop_
_entity_poly.entity_id
_entity_poly.type
_entity_poly.pdbx_seq_one_letter_code
_entity_poly.pdbx_strand_id
1 'polypeptide(L)' 'TPFDYGGGHVNPNAAAHPGPVYDADDQDYIGYLCGLGNKQTDLEILTQTFVKCPDNPIDLNYPSISISDLCRSKLVHR' A
#
# COMPACT_ATOMS: atom_id res chain seq x y z
N THR A 1 0.11 9.75 -17.85
CA THR A 1 -0.09 10.08 -16.43
C THR A 1 0.34 8.90 -15.58
N PRO A 2 0.51 9.04 -14.25
CA PRO A 2 0.72 7.88 -13.37
C PRO A 2 -0.36 6.80 -13.51
N PHE A 3 -1.60 7.16 -13.91
CA PHE A 3 -2.65 6.19 -14.22
C PHE A 3 -2.49 5.47 -15.57
N ASP A 4 -1.66 5.99 -16.49
CA ASP A 4 -1.39 5.35 -17.79
C ASP A 4 -0.13 4.46 -17.75
N TYR A 5 0.91 4.87 -17.03
CA TYR A 5 2.23 4.20 -17.05
C TYR A 5 2.92 4.09 -15.68
N GLY A 6 2.22 4.38 -14.57
CA GLY A 6 2.74 4.21 -13.22
C GLY A 6 4.05 4.97 -12.98
N GLY A 7 5.07 4.24 -12.49
CA GLY A 7 6.42 4.76 -12.22
C GLY A 7 7.25 5.10 -13.47
N GLY A 8 6.72 4.88 -14.68
CA GLY A 8 7.40 5.16 -15.94
C GLY A 8 8.00 3.92 -16.60
N HIS A 9 8.82 4.16 -17.62
CA HIS A 9 9.51 3.09 -18.35
C HIS A 9 10.58 2.42 -17.47
N VAL A 10 10.65 1.09 -17.52
CA VAL A 10 11.59 0.31 -16.70
C VAL A 10 13.05 0.67 -17.01
N ASN A 11 13.88 0.77 -15.97
CA ASN A 11 15.34 0.86 -16.08
C ASN A 11 15.99 -0.35 -15.37
N PRO A 12 16.28 -1.45 -16.09
CA PRO A 12 16.76 -2.67 -15.46
C PRO A 12 18.12 -2.51 -14.76
N ASN A 13 19.03 -1.73 -15.35
CA ASN A 13 20.38 -1.54 -14.80
C ASN A 13 20.34 -0.81 -13.46
N ALA A 14 19.48 0.21 -13.34
CA ALA A 14 19.28 0.91 -12.06
C ALA A 14 18.54 0.04 -11.03
N ALA A 15 17.60 -0.81 -11.48
CA ALA A 15 16.84 -1.69 -10.60
C ALA A 15 17.67 -2.82 -9.97
N ALA A 16 18.83 -3.18 -10.56
CA ALA A 16 19.74 -4.17 -9.98
C ALA A 16 20.42 -3.70 -8.69
N HIS A 17 20.62 -2.39 -8.55
CA HIS A 17 21.18 -1.75 -7.36
C HIS A 17 20.31 -0.55 -6.98
N PRO A 18 19.09 -0.82 -6.46
CA PRO A 18 18.24 0.25 -5.99
C PRO A 18 18.91 0.92 -4.79
N GLY A 19 18.71 2.23 -4.63
CA GLY A 19 19.08 2.93 -3.40
C GLY A 19 18.08 2.57 -2.28
N PRO A 20 17.32 3.53 -1.73
CA PRO A 20 16.25 3.23 -0.79
C PRO A 20 15.11 2.45 -1.49
N VAL A 21 14.55 1.48 -0.77
CA VAL A 21 13.40 0.66 -1.19
C VAL A 21 12.26 0.89 -0.20
N TYR A 22 11.04 0.89 -0.72
CA TYR A 22 9.82 0.91 0.08
C TYR A 22 9.42 -0.55 0.33
N ASP A 23 9.72 -1.05 1.53
CA ASP A 23 9.39 -2.41 1.96
C ASP A 23 7.98 -2.47 2.55
N ALA A 24 7.29 -3.58 2.30
CA ALA A 24 6.00 -3.89 2.89
C ALA A 24 5.87 -5.41 2.98
N ASP A 25 5.35 -5.90 4.11
CA ASP A 25 5.07 -7.32 4.33
C ASP A 25 3.56 -7.61 4.34
N ASP A 26 3.21 -8.89 4.51
CA ASP A 26 1.81 -9.32 4.53
C ASP A 26 0.98 -8.63 5.62
N GLN A 27 1.58 -8.29 6.76
CA GLN A 27 0.89 -7.60 7.86
C GLN A 27 0.58 -6.14 7.50
N ASP A 28 1.47 -5.47 6.75
CA ASP A 28 1.21 -4.13 6.24
C ASP A 28 0.01 -4.12 5.27
N TYR A 29 -0.08 -5.12 4.39
CA TYR A 29 -1.24 -5.27 3.49
C TYR A 29 -2.52 -5.60 4.24
N ILE A 30 -2.46 -6.49 5.23
CA ILE A 30 -3.61 -6.79 6.09
C ILE A 30 -4.08 -5.53 6.83
N GLY A 31 -3.16 -4.77 7.41
CA GLY A 31 -3.45 -3.49 8.06
C GLY A 31 -4.07 -2.48 7.12
N TYR A 32 -3.53 -2.35 5.91
CA TYR A 32 -4.08 -1.48 4.86
C TYR A 32 -5.52 -1.88 4.50
N LEU A 33 -5.79 -3.16 4.29
CA LEU A 33 -7.13 -3.66 4.00
C LEU A 33 -8.09 -3.46 5.18
N CYS A 34 -7.63 -3.61 6.42
CA CYS A 34 -8.41 -3.26 7.61
C CYS A 34 -8.78 -1.77 7.60
N GLY A 35 -7.82 -0.88 7.32
CA GLY A 35 -8.04 0.57 7.26
C GLY A 35 -8.99 1.02 6.14
N LEU A 36 -9.11 0.24 5.06
CA LEU A 36 -10.11 0.45 4.01
C LEU A 36 -11.54 0.02 4.42
N GLY A 37 -11.71 -0.64 5.56
CA GLY A 37 -13.02 -1.08 6.07
C GLY A 37 -13.48 -2.43 5.52
N ASN A 38 -12.55 -3.30 5.09
CA ASN A 38 -12.88 -4.67 4.71
C ASN A 38 -13.43 -5.45 5.92
N LYS A 39 -14.38 -6.36 5.67
CA LYS A 39 -14.98 -7.18 6.74
C LYS A 39 -13.97 -8.22 7.22
N GLN A 40 -14.01 -8.49 8.52
CA GLN A 40 -13.23 -9.56 9.16
C GLN A 40 -13.36 -10.89 8.42
N THR A 41 -14.57 -11.26 8.01
CA THR A 41 -14.83 -12.52 7.27
C THR A 41 -14.11 -12.59 5.93
N ASP A 42 -14.02 -11.46 5.22
CA ASP A 42 -13.38 -11.40 3.90
C ASP A 42 -11.85 -11.52 4.04
N LEU A 43 -11.31 -10.88 5.09
CA LEU A 43 -9.89 -10.99 5.44
C LEU A 43 -9.52 -12.40 5.87
N GLU A 44 -10.32 -13.06 6.70
CA GLU A 44 -10.08 -14.44 7.14
C GLU A 44 -10.13 -15.44 5.99
N ILE A 45 -11.01 -15.24 5.00
CA ILE A 45 -11.05 -16.04 3.78
C ILE A 45 -9.77 -15.83 2.97
N LEU A 46 -9.32 -14.57 2.83
CA LEU A 46 -8.12 -14.22 2.05
C LEU A 46 -6.84 -14.79 2.69
N THR A 47 -6.67 -14.58 3.99
CA THR A 47 -5.46 -14.98 4.74
C THR A 47 -5.49 -16.43 5.21
N GLN A 48 -6.65 -17.09 5.14
CA GLN A 48 -6.91 -18.43 5.68
C GLN A 48 -6.62 -18.57 7.18
N THR A 49 -6.57 -17.44 7.90
CA THR A 49 -6.23 -17.37 9.33
C THR A 49 -7.03 -16.27 10.00
N PHE A 50 -7.19 -16.35 11.32
CA PHE A 50 -7.79 -15.27 12.08
C PHE A 50 -6.90 -14.02 12.03
N VAL A 51 -7.45 -12.91 11.55
CA VAL A 51 -6.75 -11.63 11.45
C VAL A 51 -7.14 -10.74 12.63
N LYS A 52 -6.16 -10.17 13.33
CA LYS A 52 -6.45 -9.06 14.25
C LYS A 52 -6.05 -7.75 13.57
N CYS A 53 -7.04 -6.94 13.22
CA CYS A 53 -6.77 -5.64 12.61
C CYS A 53 -6.00 -4.72 13.59
N PRO A 54 -4.82 -4.20 13.20
CA PRO A 54 -4.15 -3.14 13.94
C PRO A 54 -4.91 -1.80 13.78
N ASP A 55 -4.56 -0.81 14.60
CA ASP A 55 -5.19 0.52 14.52
C ASP A 55 -4.82 1.22 13.20
N ASN A 56 -5.74 1.13 12.23
CA ASN A 56 -5.85 1.92 10.99
C ASN A 56 -4.55 2.41 10.31
N PRO A 57 -3.67 1.53 9.79
CA PRO A 57 -2.58 1.95 8.92
C PRO A 57 -3.07 2.07 7.47
N ILE A 58 -3.71 3.19 7.12
CA ILE A 58 -4.16 3.44 5.73
C ILE A 58 -3.01 3.88 4.81
N ASP A 59 -1.89 4.32 5.38
CA ASP A 59 -0.73 4.83 4.67
C ASP A 59 0.25 3.67 4.42
N LEU A 60 -0.06 2.82 3.44
CA LEU A 60 0.84 1.72 3.02
C LEU A 60 2.17 2.29 2.50
N ASN A 61 3.27 1.65 2.86
CA ASN A 61 4.63 1.98 2.40
C ASN A 61 4.84 1.62 0.90
N TYR A 62 4.11 2.31 0.02
CA TYR A 62 4.01 1.99 -1.40
C TYR A 62 4.78 3.02 -2.25
N PRO A 63 5.53 2.65 -3.31
CA PRO A 63 6.38 3.58 -4.07
C PRO A 63 5.63 4.60 -4.95
N SER A 64 4.34 4.86 -4.71
CA SER A 64 3.53 5.91 -5.34
C SER A 64 2.49 6.48 -4.36
N ILE A 65 2.04 7.72 -4.55
CA ILE A 65 0.92 8.32 -3.81
C ILE A 65 -0.26 8.41 -4.75
N SER A 66 -1.45 8.05 -4.29
CA SER A 66 -2.71 8.24 -5.01
C SER A 66 -3.78 8.71 -4.04
N ILE A 67 -4.50 9.77 -4.42
CA ILE A 67 -5.57 10.36 -3.63
C ILE A 67 -6.77 10.53 -4.56
N SER A 68 -7.83 9.76 -4.30
CA SER A 68 -9.00 9.71 -5.17
C SER A 68 -9.79 11.02 -5.21
N ASP A 69 -9.89 11.69 -4.06
CA ASP A 69 -10.56 12.99 -3.92
C ASP A 69 -9.79 13.85 -2.91
N LEU A 70 -8.97 14.78 -3.41
CA LEU A 70 -8.15 15.66 -2.58
C LEU A 70 -8.94 16.94 -2.27
N CYS A 71 -9.48 17.02 -1.06
CA CYS A 71 -9.99 18.27 -0.52
C CYS A 71 -8.90 18.96 0.33
N ARG A 72 -8.35 20.06 -0.16
CA ARG A 72 -7.25 20.84 0.46
C ARG A 72 -5.93 20.06 0.52
N SER A 73 -5.57 19.48 1.67
CA SER A 73 -4.28 18.84 1.91
C SER A 73 -4.45 17.53 2.66
N LYS A 74 -3.56 16.58 2.36
CA LYS A 74 -3.47 15.28 3.01
C LYS A 74 -2.00 15.00 3.30
N LEU A 75 -1.68 14.67 4.54
CA LEU A 75 -0.38 14.14 4.93
C LEU A 75 -0.38 12.62 4.71
N VAL A 76 0.70 12.09 4.15
CA VAL A 76 0.91 10.65 3.87
C VAL A 76 2.24 10.24 4.49
N HIS A 77 2.24 9.20 5.32
CA HIS A 77 3.43 8.64 5.94
C HIS A 77 4.00 7.49 5.12
N ARG A 78 5.34 7.34 5.13
CA ARG A 78 6.10 6.28 4.48
C ARG A 78 7.33 5.97 5.31
#